data_AF-A0A938QME0-F1
#
_entry.id   AF-A0A938QME0-F1
#
_cell.length_a   1.000
_cell.length_b   1.000
_cell.length_c   1.000
_cell.angle_alpha   90.00
_cell.angle_beta   90.00
_cell.angle_gamma   90.00
#
_symmetry.space_group_name_H-M   'P 1'
#
loop_
_entity.id
_entity.type
_entity.pdbx_description
1 polymer ?
#
loop_
_entity_poly.entity_id
_entity_poly.type
_entity_poly.pdbx_seq_one_letter_code
_entity_poly.pdbx_strand_id
1 'polypeptide(L)'
;MKKENAKLKADNEGLRAKVAAMQAANSAERFLEIREIPREQAKKEVRAFFEAHHGKAIYPSDVMEALALDYDLVYEICEELEKEGAVKGL
;
A
#
# COMPACT_ATOMS: atom_id res chain seq x y z
N MET A 1 45.83 -22.78 3.01
CA MET A 1 45.71 -21.47 3.69
C MET A 1 45.54 -20.26 2.75
N LYS A 2 46.53 -19.83 1.95
CA LYS A 2 46.38 -18.57 1.15
C LYS A 2 45.25 -18.60 0.09
N LYS A 3 45.09 -19.72 -0.63
CA LYS A 3 44.03 -19.88 -1.65
C LYS A 3 42.62 -19.91 -1.05
N GLU A 4 42.49 -20.51 0.13
CA GLU A 4 41.21 -20.63 0.84
C GLU A 4 40.76 -19.27 1.40
N ASN A 5 41.70 -18.49 1.96
CA ASN A 5 41.43 -17.11 2.36
C ASN A 5 41.03 -16.21 1.18
N ALA A 6 41.66 -16.40 0.01
CA ALA A 6 41.31 -15.64 -1.19
C ALA A 6 39.88 -15.98 -1.67
N LYS A 7 39.52 -17.27 -1.66
CA LYS A 7 38.16 -17.72 -1.99
C LYS A 7 37.12 -17.18 -0.99
N LEU A 8 37.37 -17.33 0.31
CA LEU A 8 36.49 -16.82 1.37
C LEU A 8 36.29 -15.31 1.27
N LYS A 9 37.32 -14.56 0.86
CA LYS A 9 37.21 -13.11 0.67
C LYS A 9 36.29 -12.77 -0.51
N ALA A 10 36.45 -13.45 -1.63
CA ALA A 10 35.59 -13.28 -2.80
C ALA A 10 34.13 -13.65 -2.50
N ASP A 11 33.90 -14.75 -1.78
CA ASP A 11 32.58 -15.19 -1.36
C ASP A 11 31.92 -14.16 -0.42
N ASN A 12 32.67 -13.58 0.52
CA ASN A 12 32.19 -12.53 1.41
C ASN A 12 31.81 -11.25 0.66
N GLU A 13 32.62 -10.84 -0.32
CA GLU A 13 32.32 -9.67 -1.17
C GLU A 13 31.03 -9.90 -1.98
N GLY A 14 30.85 -11.10 -2.55
CA GLY A 14 29.62 -11.48 -3.25
C GLY A 14 28.39 -11.51 -2.34
N LEU A 15 28.52 -12.02 -1.11
CA LEU A 15 27.44 -12.00 -0.12
C LEU A 15 27.06 -10.59 0.29
N ARG A 16 28.04 -9.70 0.52
CA ARG A 16 27.78 -8.30 0.84
C ARG A 16 27.03 -7.58 -0.28
N ALA A 17 27.39 -7.84 -1.54
CA ALA A 17 26.68 -7.28 -2.69
C ALA A 17 25.21 -7.77 -2.75
N LYS A 18 24.96 -9.05 -2.50
CA LYS A 18 23.59 -9.60 -2.45
C LYS A 18 22.77 -9.00 -1.32
N VAL A 19 23.36 -8.82 -0.13
CA VAL A 19 22.68 -8.17 1.00
C VAL A 19 22.31 -6.73 0.67
N ALA A 20 23.22 -5.96 0.08
CA ALA A 20 22.94 -4.58 -0.32
C ALA A 20 21.82 -4.48 -1.36
N ALA A 21 21.81 -5.38 -2.36
CA ALA A 21 20.75 -5.43 -3.36
C ALA A 21 19.38 -5.77 -2.74
N MET A 22 19.35 -6.72 -1.79
CA MET A 22 18.12 -7.10 -1.10
C MET A 22 17.60 -5.99 -0.18
N GLN A 23 18.48 -5.27 0.50
CA GLN A 23 18.11 -4.09 1.30
C GLN A 23 17.55 -2.96 0.43
N ALA A 24 18.15 -2.72 -0.74
CA ALA A 24 17.64 -1.73 -1.69
C ALA A 24 16.26 -2.12 -2.24
N ALA A 25 16.05 -3.39 -2.56
CA ALA A 25 14.75 -3.91 -2.99
C ALA A 25 13.68 -3.78 -1.89
N ASN A 26 14.00 -4.15 -0.64
CA ASN A 26 13.07 -4.02 0.48
C ASN A 26 12.73 -2.56 0.81
N SER A 27 13.63 -1.60 0.55
CA SER A 27 13.32 -0.18 0.73
C SER A 27 12.34 0.38 -0.33
N ALA A 28 12.10 -0.36 -1.41
CA ALA A 28 11.12 -0.03 -2.43
C ALA A 28 9.73 -0.64 -2.16
N GLU A 29 9.62 -1.60 -1.23
CA GLU A 29 8.34 -2.14 -0.77
C GLU A 29 7.68 -1.13 0.17
N ARG A 30 6.72 -0.36 -0.37
CA ARG A 30 5.89 0.54 0.42
C ARG A 30 4.88 -0.30 1.21
N PHE A 31 5.23 -0.65 2.44
CA PHE A 31 4.27 -1.21 3.39
C PHE A 31 3.22 -0.15 3.70
N LEU A 32 1.96 -0.42 3.37
CA LEU A 32 0.84 0.42 3.73
C LEU A 32 0.44 0.10 5.16
N GLU A 33 0.71 1.03 6.09
CA GLU A 33 0.24 0.91 7.47
C GLU A 33 -1.25 1.28 7.52
N ILE A 34 -2.12 0.29 7.74
CA ILE A 34 -3.57 0.48 7.78
C ILE A 34 -3.95 1.22 9.06
N ARG A 35 -4.69 2.32 8.91
CA ARG A 35 -5.21 3.11 10.02
C ARG A 35 -6.45 2.47 10.61
N GLU A 36 -6.43 2.26 11.91
CA GLU A 36 -7.61 1.90 12.68
C GLU A 36 -8.35 3.16 13.13
N ILE A 37 -9.41 3.53 12.40
CA ILE A 37 -10.26 4.68 12.74
C ILE A 37 -11.73 4.25 12.87
N PRO A 38 -12.56 5.01 13.61
CA PRO A 38 -13.99 4.73 13.68
C PRO A 38 -14.63 4.77 12.28
N ARG A 39 -15.56 3.83 12.02
CA ARG A 39 -16.28 3.73 10.75
C ARG A 39 -16.91 5.04 10.28
N GLU A 40 -17.52 5.80 11.18
CA GLU A 40 -18.14 7.09 10.86
C GLU A 40 -17.12 8.13 10.36
N GLN A 41 -15.89 8.08 10.88
CA GLN A 41 -14.80 8.91 10.36
C GLN A 41 -14.37 8.42 8.98
N ALA A 42 -14.17 7.11 8.81
CA ALA A 42 -13.83 6.52 7.51
C ALA A 42 -14.86 6.90 6.44
N LYS A 43 -16.16 6.82 6.74
CA LYS A 43 -17.23 7.19 5.79
C LYS A 43 -17.15 8.65 5.35
N LYS A 44 -16.80 9.57 6.26
CA LYS A 44 -16.59 10.99 5.91
C LYS A 44 -15.38 11.18 5.00
N GLU A 45 -14.27 10.51 5.31
CA GLU A 45 -13.04 10.61 4.52
C GLU A 45 -13.21 10.00 3.12
N VAL A 46 -13.87 8.84 3.01
CA VAL A 46 -14.21 8.21 1.72
C VAL A 46 -15.10 9.14 0.89
N ARG A 47 -16.16 9.71 1.47
CA ARG A 47 -17.02 10.68 0.77
C ARG A 47 -16.21 11.87 0.25
N ALA A 48 -15.39 12.47 1.12
CA ALA A 48 -14.53 13.60 0.74
C ALA A 48 -13.53 13.23 -0.37
N PHE A 49 -13.05 11.98 -0.40
CA PHE A 49 -12.18 11.49 -1.46
C PHE A 49 -12.88 11.46 -2.82
N PHE A 50 -14.11 10.93 -2.89
CA PHE A 50 -14.91 10.93 -4.12
C PHE A 50 -15.25 12.36 -4.57
N GLU A 51 -15.55 13.27 -3.64
CA GLU A 51 -15.78 14.68 -3.93
C GLU A 51 -14.54 15.37 -4.51
N ALA A 52 -13.35 15.08 -3.96
CA ALA A 52 -12.10 15.65 -4.49
C ALA A 52 -11.74 15.15 -5.90
N HIS A 53 -12.29 14.01 -6.32
CA HIS A 53 -11.93 13.32 -7.56
C HIS A 53 -13.08 13.19 -8.57
N HIS A 54 -14.07 14.09 -8.47
CA HIS A 54 -15.24 14.13 -9.35
C HIS A 54 -14.92 13.85 -10.83
N GLY A 55 -15.69 12.96 -11.45
CA GLY A 55 -15.60 12.65 -12.88
C GLY A 55 -14.56 11.59 -13.26
N LYS A 56 -13.84 11.01 -12.29
CA LYS A 56 -13.00 9.83 -12.51
C LYS A 56 -13.71 8.56 -12.03
N ALA A 57 -13.45 7.43 -12.71
CA ALA A 57 -13.75 6.12 -12.15
C ALA A 57 -12.75 5.87 -11.01
N ILE A 58 -13.27 5.59 -9.81
CA ILE A 58 -12.49 5.36 -8.60
C ILE A 58 -12.94 4.02 -8.04
N TYR A 59 -12.00 3.09 -7.89
CA TYR A 59 -12.27 1.79 -7.31
C TYR A 59 -12.00 1.81 -5.80
N PRO A 60 -12.65 0.92 -5.01
CA PRO A 60 -12.37 0.77 -3.58
C PRO A 60 -10.88 0.58 -3.25
N SER A 61 -10.12 -0.08 -4.13
CA SER A 61 -8.67 -0.24 -3.97
C SER A 61 -7.91 1.09 -4.01
N ASP A 62 -8.33 2.03 -4.88
CA ASP A 62 -7.70 3.34 -4.99
C ASP A 62 -7.92 4.16 -3.72
N VAL A 63 -9.13 4.07 -3.17
CA VAL A 63 -9.52 4.73 -1.92
C VAL A 63 -8.79 4.11 -0.74
N MET A 64 -8.72 2.77 -0.68
CA MET A 64 -7.98 2.03 0.33
C MET A 64 -6.52 2.45 0.38
N GLU A 65 -5.85 2.49 -0.78
CA GLU A 65 -4.44 2.85 -0.84
C GLU A 65 -4.22 4.33 -0.47
N ALA A 66 -5.09 5.22 -0.95
CA ALA A 66 -4.95 6.65 -0.71
C ALA A 66 -5.23 7.05 0.75
N LEU A 67 -6.21 6.41 1.39
CA LEU A 67 -6.62 6.71 2.76
C LEU A 67 -5.98 5.80 3.82
N ALA A 68 -5.21 4.80 3.37
CA ALA A 68 -4.61 3.75 4.19
C ALA A 68 -5.65 3.12 5.13
N LEU A 69 -6.78 2.68 4.56
CA LEU A 69 -7.89 2.08 5.31
C LEU A 69 -8.01 0.59 4.98
N ASP A 70 -8.72 -0.16 5.80
CA ASP A 70 -9.04 -1.55 5.49
C ASP A 70 -9.90 -1.65 4.22
N TYR A 71 -9.61 -2.64 3.36
CA TYR A 71 -10.30 -2.77 2.07
C TYR A 71 -11.79 -3.11 2.25
N ASP A 72 -12.13 -4.02 3.16
CA ASP A 72 -13.50 -4.45 3.37
C ASP A 72 -14.34 -3.28 3.93
N LEU A 73 -13.77 -2.52 4.87
CA LEU A 73 -14.39 -1.30 5.37
C LEU A 73 -14.68 -0.29 4.25
N VAL A 74 -13.70 -0.06 3.36
CA VAL A 74 -13.86 0.87 2.23
C VAL A 74 -14.90 0.36 1.25
N TYR A 75 -14.90 -0.94 0.92
CA TYR A 75 -15.87 -1.55 0.02
C TYR A 75 -17.30 -1.38 0.53
N GLU A 76 -17.55 -1.72 1.79
CA GLU A 76 -18.87 -1.55 2.43
C GLU A 76 -19.35 -0.10 2.41
N ILE A 77 -18.45 0.86 2.69
CA ILE A 77 -18.77 2.28 2.63
C ILE A 77 -19.12 2.72 1.20
N CYS A 78 -18.37 2.26 0.20
CA CYS A 78 -18.65 2.55 -1.20
C CYS A 78 -20.04 2.03 -1.61
N GLU A 79 -20.39 0.79 -1.23
CA GLU A 79 -21.74 0.25 -1.47
C GLU A 79 -22.84 1.09 -0.82
N GLU A 80 -22.62 1.55 0.42
CA GLU A 80 -23.58 2.43 1.09
C GLU A 80 -23.74 3.77 0.37
N LEU A 81 -22.63 4.41 0.00
CA LEU A 81 -22.65 5.70 -0.69
C LEU A 81 -23.28 5.61 -2.08
N GLU A 82 -23.11 4.48 -2.76
CA GLU A 82 -23.78 4.20 -4.03
C GLU A 82 -25.31 4.04 -3.85
N LYS A 83 -25.75 3.31 -2.82
CA LYS A 83 -27.17 3.20 -2.45
C LYS A 83 -27.78 4.55 -2.07
N GLU A 84 -27.01 5.43 -1.45
CA GLU A 84 -27.38 6.82 -1.14
C GLU A 84 -27.39 7.75 -2.37
N GLY A 85 -26.88 7.29 -3.52
CA GLY A 85 -26.72 8.10 -4.73
C GLY A 85 -25.61 9.14 -4.66
N ALA A 86 -24.74 9.06 -3.64
CA ALA A 86 -23.62 9.96 -3.43
C ALA A 86 -22.39 9.61 -4.29
N VAL A 87 -22.29 8.35 -4.73
CA VAL A 87 -21.23 7.82 -5.61
C VAL A 87 -21.90 7.00 -6.73
N LYS A 88 -21.27 6.91 -7.90
CA LYS A 88 -21.74 6.08 -9.03
C LYS A 88 -20.62 5.14 -9.48
N GLY A 89 -20.91 3.83 -9.49
CA GLY A 89 -20.10 2.82 -10.15
C GLY A 89 -19.01 2.22 -9.26
N LEU A 90 -19.39 1.16 -8.56
CA LEU A 90 -18.48 0.03 -8.32
C LEU A 90 -18.27 -0.80 -9.60
#